data_AF-A0AB39UYR2-F1
#
_entry.id   AF-A0AB39UYR2-F1
#
_cell.length_a   1.000
_cell.length_b   1.000
_cell.length_c   1.000
_cell.angle_alpha   90.00
_cell.angle_beta   90.00
_cell.angle_gamma   90.00
#
_symmetry.space_group_name_H-M   'P 1'
#
loop_
_entity.id
_entity.type
_entity.pdbx_description
1 polymer ?
#
loop_
_entity_poly.entity_id
_entity_poly.type
_entity_poly.pdbx_seq_one_letter_code
_entity_poly.pdbx_strand_id
1 'polypeptide(L)'
;MGNWLLHELICRAYTVPGSSIQAPGWLRRYSSAYRYQQKRVRFLWGVHALLALLIQHPAWLAASTLFTVFLSFCILDETAS
;
A
#
# COMPACT_ATOMS: atom_id res chain seq x y z
N MET A 1 8.93 -16.62 -26.58
CA MET A 1 7.91 -15.64 -27.05
C MET A 1 6.60 -15.70 -26.26
N GLY A 2 6.59 -16.13 -24.98
CA GLY A 2 5.34 -16.30 -24.20
C GLY A 2 4.96 -15.14 -23.25
N ASN A 3 5.87 -14.22 -22.93
CA ASN A 3 5.61 -13.16 -21.94
C ASN A 3 4.87 -11.94 -22.49
N TRP A 4 4.89 -11.73 -23.81
CA TRP A 4 4.30 -10.53 -24.42
C TRP A 4 2.77 -10.62 -24.50
N LEU A 5 2.23 -11.79 -24.84
CA LEU A 5 0.80 -12.10 -24.83
C LEU A 5 0.16 -11.97 -23.44
N LEU A 6 0.89 -12.36 -22.39
CA LEU A 6 0.40 -12.26 -21.02
C LEU A 6 0.25 -10.79 -20.60
N HIS A 7 1.24 -9.96 -20.95
CA HIS A 7 1.24 -8.55 -20.61
C HIS A 7 0.16 -7.77 -21.39
N GLU A 8 -0.07 -8.13 -22.65
CA GLU A 8 -1.09 -7.53 -23.50
C GLU A 8 -2.52 -7.94 -23.07
N LEU A 9 -2.73 -9.20 -22.65
CA LEU A 9 -3.99 -9.66 -22.04
C LEU A 9 -4.29 -8.97 -20.71
N ILE A 10 -3.27 -8.72 -19.88
CA ILE A 10 -3.41 -7.96 -18.63
C ILE A 10 -3.79 -6.51 -18.97
N CYS A 11 -3.05 -5.84 -19.86
CA CYS A 11 -3.37 -4.47 -20.22
C CYS A 11 -4.75 -4.31 -20.90
N ARG A 12 -5.23 -5.28 -21.68
CA ARG A 12 -6.59 -5.29 -22.24
C ARG A 12 -7.69 -5.66 -21.24
N ALA A 13 -7.43 -6.55 -20.28
CA ALA A 13 -8.38 -6.83 -19.20
C ALA A 13 -8.57 -5.63 -18.26
N TYR A 14 -7.54 -4.77 -18.13
CA TYR A 14 -7.55 -3.60 -17.27
C TYR A 14 -7.62 -2.26 -18.03
N THR A 15 -8.05 -2.23 -19.30
CA THR A 15 -8.62 -0.99 -19.86
C THR A 15 -9.88 -0.67 -19.08
N VAL A 16 -9.75 0.03 -17.96
CA VAL A 16 -10.88 0.68 -17.32
C VAL A 16 -11.35 1.74 -18.32
N PRO A 17 -12.47 1.49 -19.00
CA PRO A 17 -13.66 2.26 -18.65
C PRO A 17 -14.90 1.36 -18.59
N GLY A 18 -15.47 1.25 -17.40
CA GLY A 18 -16.72 0.52 -17.20
C GLY A 18 -16.90 0.17 -15.73
N SER A 19 -17.14 1.20 -14.90
CA SER A 19 -17.84 1.11 -13.62
C SER A 19 -17.66 -0.18 -12.79
N SER A 20 -16.98 -0.07 -11.65
CA SER A 20 -17.25 -0.86 -10.43
C SER A 20 -16.78 -2.32 -10.31
N ILE A 21 -15.77 -2.79 -11.05
CA ILE A 21 -15.20 -4.12 -10.74
C ILE A 21 -14.04 -3.94 -9.76
N GLN A 22 -14.28 -4.30 -8.49
CA GLN A 22 -13.25 -4.51 -7.47
C GLN A 22 -12.17 -5.44 -8.04
N ALA A 23 -11.05 -4.85 -8.50
CA ALA A 23 -9.91 -5.62 -9.00
C ALA A 23 -9.42 -6.56 -7.88
N PRO A 24 -9.18 -7.85 -8.17
CA PRO A 24 -8.76 -8.79 -7.14
C PRO A 24 -7.46 -8.30 -6.49
N GLY A 25 -7.32 -8.49 -5.17
CA GLY A 25 -6.31 -7.82 -4.34
C GLY A 25 -4.85 -8.01 -4.77
N TRP A 26 -4.54 -8.99 -5.63
CA TRP A 26 -3.23 -9.17 -6.23
C TRP A 26 -2.93 -8.15 -7.35
N LEU A 27 -3.92 -7.70 -8.12
CA LEU A 27 -3.74 -6.67 -9.15
C LEU A 27 -3.66 -5.25 -8.60
N ARG A 28 -4.32 -4.99 -7.47
CA ARG A 28 -4.10 -3.73 -6.73
C ARG A 28 -2.64 -3.52 -6.37
N ARG A 29 -1.89 -4.58 -6.07
CA ARG A 29 -0.44 -4.50 -5.76
C ARG A 29 0.42 -4.04 -6.94
N TYR A 30 -0.09 -4.10 -8.17
CA TYR A 30 0.61 -3.65 -9.38
C TYR A 30 0.18 -2.26 -9.87
N SER A 31 -0.86 -1.67 -9.27
CA SER A 31 -1.27 -0.29 -9.55
C SER A 31 -0.18 0.71 -9.14
N SER A 32 0.11 1.67 -10.01
CA SER A 32 1.04 2.77 -9.72
C SER A 32 0.61 3.58 -8.50
N ALA A 33 -0.70 3.74 -8.28
CA ALA A 33 -1.27 4.41 -7.12
C ALA A 33 -0.96 3.66 -5.81
N TYR A 34 -1.11 2.34 -5.82
CA TYR A 34 -0.77 1.50 -4.67
C TYR A 34 0.72 1.54 -4.35
N ARG A 35 1.60 1.52 -5.36
CA ARG A 35 3.05 1.64 -5.17
C ARG A 35 3.47 3.00 -4.59
N TYR A 36 2.80 4.08 -5.00
CA TYR A 36 3.05 5.41 -4.44
C TYR A 36 2.68 5.47 -2.95
N GLN A 37 1.53 4.91 -2.58
CA GLN A 37 1.05 4.89 -1.20
C GLN A 37 1.88 3.92 -0.33
N GLN A 38 2.34 2.80 -0.90
CA GLN A 38 3.29 1.92 -0.23
C GLN A 38 4.62 2.62 0.10
N LYS A 39 5.10 3.54 -0.74
CA LYS A 39 6.27 4.37 -0.41
C LYS A 39 6.00 5.30 0.77
N ARG A 40 4.81 5.91 0.84
CA ARG A 40 4.41 6.75 1.98
C ARG A 40 4.35 5.95 3.28
N VAL A 41 3.77 4.76 3.25
CA VAL A 41 3.75 3.84 4.39
C VAL A 41 5.18 3.47 4.81
N ARG A 42 6.06 3.10 3.88
CA ARG A 42 7.47 2.80 4.21
C ARG A 42 8.18 3.99 4.87
N PHE A 43 7.94 5.21 4.39
CA PHE A 43 8.50 6.41 5.00
C PHE A 43 7.96 6.61 6.43
N LEU A 44 6.65 6.44 6.63
CA LEU A 44 6.01 6.51 7.96
C LEU A 44 6.65 5.52 8.95
N TRP A 45 6.85 4.27 8.52
CA TRP A 45 7.52 3.25 9.33
C TRP A 45 9.00 3.56 9.58
N GLY A 46 9.69 4.17 8.62
CA GLY A 46 11.06 4.64 8.81
C GLY A 46 11.17 5.73 9.87
N VAL A 47 10.27 6.72 9.83
CA VAL A 47 10.19 7.77 10.87
C VAL A 47 9.83 7.17 12.23
N HIS A 48 8.86 6.26 12.28
CA HIS A 48 8.47 5.55 13.51
C HIS A 48 9.63 4.76 14.11
N ALA A 49 10.37 4.01 13.29
CA ALA A 49 11.55 3.27 13.74
C ALA A 49 12.66 4.19 14.28
N LEU A 50 12.87 5.35 13.65
CA LEU A 50 13.80 6.36 14.15
C LEU A 50 13.34 6.90 15.51
N LEU A 51 12.07 7.27 15.63
CA LEU A 51 11.46 7.77 16.87
C LEU A 51 11.54 6.73 18.00
N ALA A 52 11.35 5.45 17.66
CA ALA A 52 11.43 4.34 18.58
C ALA A 52 12.84 4.10 19.13
N LEU A 53 13.88 4.43 18.35
CA LEU A 53 15.27 4.38 18.83
C LEU A 53 15.59 5.51 19.83
N LEU A 54 14.94 6.67 19.68
CA LEU A 54 15.13 7.83 20.56
C LEU A 54 14.35 7.69 21.87
N ILE A 55 13.17 7.08 21.86
CA ILE A 55 12.28 6.99 23.03
C ILE A 55 12.16 5.53 23.48
N GLN A 56 12.81 5.18 24.58
CA GLN A 56 12.82 3.82 25.13
C GLN A 56 11.63 3.52 26.07
N HIS A 57 10.58 4.35 26.06
CA HIS A 57 9.43 4.14 26.93
C HIS A 57 8.44 3.12 26.33
N PRO A 58 8.26 1.93 26.94
CA PRO A 58 7.56 0.80 26.30
C PRO A 58 6.08 1.10 26.01
N ALA A 59 5.38 1.80 26.91
CA ALA A 59 3.98 2.16 26.69
C ALA A 59 3.81 3.16 25.53
N TRP A 60 4.76 4.07 25.36
CA TRP A 60 4.72 5.05 24.28
C TRP A 60 5.01 4.38 22.94
N LEU A 61 5.97 3.44 22.92
CA LEU A 61 6.27 2.61 21.74
C LEU A 61 5.06 1.77 21.31
N ALA A 62 4.35 1.15 22.26
CA ALA A 62 3.16 0.36 21.95
C ALA A 62 2.04 1.23 21.34
N ALA A 63 1.75 2.37 21.98
CA ALA A 63 0.72 3.30 21.50
C ALA A 63 1.05 3.88 20.11
N SER A 64 2.27 4.35 19.92
CA SER A 64 2.73 4.90 18.63
C SER A 64 2.77 3.82 17.54
N THR A 65 3.13 2.57 17.86
CA THR A 65 3.10 1.47 16.88
C THR A 65 1.67 1.15 16.45
N LEU A 66 0.73 1.03 17.38
CA LEU A 66 -0.68 0.81 17.04
C LEU A 66 -1.25 1.93 16.17
N PHE A 67 -0.88 3.18 16.50
CA PHE A 67 -1.27 4.35 15.71
C PHE A 67 -0.66 4.34 14.30
N THR A 68 0.63 4.03 14.16
CA THR A 68 1.32 3.89 12.87
C THR A 68 0.72 2.77 12.02
N VAL A 69 0.32 1.65 12.65
CA VAL A 69 -0.40 0.55 11.98
C VAL A 69 -1.76 1.02 11.47
N PHE A 70 -2.54 1.71 12.30
CA PHE A 70 -3.84 2.26 11.92
C PHE A 70 -3.71 3.21 10.73
N LEU A 71 -2.77 4.16 10.79
CA LEU A 71 -2.47 5.07 9.67
C LEU A 71 -2.06 4.32 8.40
N SER A 72 -1.26 3.26 8.52
CA SER A 72 -0.85 2.45 7.39
C SER A 72 -2.06 1.80 6.70
N PHE A 73 -3.02 1.31 7.48
CA PHE A 73 -4.27 0.77 6.95
C PHE A 73 -5.11 1.86 6.28
N CYS A 74 -5.32 3.02 6.92
CA CYS A 74 -6.08 4.12 6.32
C CYS A 74 -5.49 4.58 4.98
N ILE A 75 -4.16 4.72 4.90
CA ILE A 75 -3.46 5.14 3.67
C ILE A 75 -3.61 4.10 2.55
N LEU A 76 -3.59 2.81 2.90
CA LEU A 76 -3.77 1.73 1.94
C LEU A 76 -5.24 1.56 1.54
N ASP A 77 -6.18 1.82 2.44
CA ASP A 77 -7.62 1.74 2.18
C ASP A 77 -8.15 2.93 1.36
N GLU A 78 -7.52 4.11 1.45
CA GLU A 78 -7.83 5.24 0.56
C GLU A 78 -7.50 4.92 -0.92
N THR A 79 -6.65 3.92 -1.19
CA THR A 79 -6.46 3.41 -2.56
C THR A 79 -7.49 2.37 -2.99
N ALA A 80 -8.31 1.94 -2.04
CA ALA A 80 -9.35 0.94 -2.22
C ALA A 80 -10.72 1.52 -2.55
N SER A 81 -10.98 2.78 -2.17
CA SER A 81 -12.14 3.59 -2.58
C SER A 81 -11.93 4.24 -3.94
#